data_AF-A0A8W8J4Y0-F1
#
_entry.id   AF-A0A8W8J4Y0-F1
#
_cell.length_a   1.000
_cell.length_b   1.000
_cell.length_c   1.000
_cell.angle_alpha   90.00
_cell.angle_beta   90.00
_cell.angle_gamma   90.00
#
_symmetry.space_group_name_H-M   'P 1'
#
loop_
_entity.id
_entity.type
_entity.pdbx_description
1 polymer ?
#
loop_
_entity_poly.entity_id
_entity_poly.type
_entity_poly.pdbx_seq_one_letter_code
_entity_poly.pdbx_strand_id
1 'polypeptide(L)'
;MGERHNEGVVPDPGDNSDSYVHVPSPLLSVSSIQTESMGRDAVMECAGVTSPVPAEGGQDPLFMEGQRRLRESAEFSKPSSTEDWVRQAMVAMKMAPCDVCDVVEKSYPDHDSIEFWRSIEESSDFRTRCHKKFYKRMVLRFREVFPDEPALRNTRTMNFLKMLLHIEGTDDTVEVLFDKYIRVLKFFGPVKLQGNRCVLLQQLQLMIDKSLKYNSNAKKEKISWFAGDMSRQEAENRLSPEPRGTYLIRMSQNNADRGDFALSVKQNDVLYHIEIKGQPLKALTQEPFSSCLVFQDKEYSSLVEIVEELKYGPVTVTDEEAETEIWCERICPGLPLNGVISGYKRTKART
;
A
#
# COMPACT_ATOMS: atom_id res chain seq x y z
N MET A 1 80.55 5.19 22.35
CA MET A 1 81.35 6.09 21.50
C MET A 1 80.40 6.89 20.63
N GLY A 2 80.40 8.20 20.81
CA GLY A 2 80.29 9.18 19.72
C GLY A 2 78.99 9.24 18.90
N GLU A 3 78.04 9.99 19.45
CA GLU A 3 77.18 10.99 18.80
C GLU A 3 77.54 11.46 17.37
N ARG A 4 76.51 11.81 16.58
CA ARG A 4 76.09 13.18 16.16
C ARG A 4 75.30 13.08 14.83
N HIS A 5 74.30 13.86 14.45
CA HIS A 5 73.37 14.90 14.96
C HIS A 5 72.31 14.98 13.82
N ASN A 6 71.01 14.79 14.05
CA ASN A 6 69.99 15.79 14.44
C ASN A 6 69.76 16.93 13.40
N GLU A 7 68.57 17.02 12.78
CA GLU A 7 67.52 18.03 13.08
C GLU A 7 66.46 18.22 11.96
N GLY A 8 65.19 18.36 12.39
CA GLY A 8 64.04 18.98 11.70
C GLY A 8 63.39 18.16 10.58
N VAL A 9 62.06 18.04 10.40
CA VAL A 9 60.94 18.97 10.64
C VAL A 9 59.60 18.20 10.72
N VAL A 10 58.74 18.67 11.63
CA VAL A 10 57.27 18.66 11.82
C VAL A 10 56.36 18.10 10.68
N PRO A 11 55.19 17.47 11.01
CA PRO A 11 54.30 16.79 10.05
C PRO A 11 53.27 17.72 9.38
N ASP A 12 52.82 17.35 8.18
CA ASP A 12 51.64 17.94 7.50
C ASP A 12 50.77 16.81 6.89
N PRO A 13 49.44 17.03 6.71
CA PRO A 13 48.43 15.99 6.83
C PRO A 13 47.82 15.54 5.50
N GLY A 14 47.23 14.34 5.54
CA GLY A 14 46.06 13.98 4.72
C GLY A 14 46.32 13.81 3.24
N ASP A 15 46.63 12.59 2.80
CA ASP A 15 46.17 12.13 1.51
C ASP A 15 45.72 10.66 1.60
N ASN A 16 44.42 10.46 1.37
CA ASN A 16 43.74 9.19 1.44
C ASN A 16 43.49 8.75 0.00
N SER A 17 44.43 7.99 -0.57
CA SER A 17 44.30 7.44 -1.92
C SER A 17 44.07 5.93 -1.87
N ASP A 18 42.85 5.51 -1.53
CA ASP A 18 42.36 4.18 -1.89
C ASP A 18 41.66 4.27 -3.25
N SER A 19 42.33 3.69 -4.24
CA SER A 19 41.92 3.58 -5.63
C SER A 19 40.72 2.63 -5.78
N TYR A 20 39.53 3.19 -6.03
CA TYR A 20 38.40 2.44 -6.57
C TYR A 20 38.32 2.64 -8.08
N VAL A 21 38.38 1.54 -8.83
CA VAL A 21 38.16 1.52 -10.28
C VAL A 21 36.69 1.85 -10.54
N HIS A 22 36.44 3.05 -11.06
CA HIS A 22 35.12 3.47 -11.56
C HIS A 22 34.81 2.69 -12.84
N VAL A 23 33.85 1.77 -12.78
CA VAL A 23 33.20 1.24 -13.98
C VAL A 23 32.15 2.28 -14.41
N PRO A 24 32.25 2.92 -15.58
CA PRO A 24 31.25 3.88 -16.02
C PRO A 24 29.96 3.16 -16.40
N SER A 25 28.84 3.51 -15.74
CA SER A 25 27.51 3.16 -16.22
C SER A 25 27.25 3.85 -17.57
N PRO A 26 26.60 3.18 -18.54
CA PRO A 26 26.30 3.76 -19.84
C PRO A 26 25.09 4.69 -19.69
N LEU A 27 25.32 5.90 -19.16
CA LEU A 27 24.38 7.00 -19.34
C LEU A 27 24.57 7.51 -20.76
N LEU A 28 23.56 7.27 -21.59
CA LEU A 28 23.37 7.93 -22.87
C LEU A 28 23.53 9.44 -22.66
N SER A 29 24.54 10.03 -23.31
CA SER A 29 24.65 11.49 -23.45
C SER A 29 23.53 11.96 -24.39
N VAL A 30 22.35 12.18 -23.83
CA VAL A 30 21.22 12.74 -24.56
C VAL A 30 21.40 14.27 -24.53
N SER A 31 21.72 14.84 -25.69
CA SER A 31 21.83 16.29 -25.87
C SER A 31 20.52 16.98 -25.45
N SER A 32 20.62 18.18 -24.88
CA SER A 32 19.49 18.97 -24.33
C SER A 32 18.33 19.22 -25.30
N ILE A 33 18.54 19.01 -26.60
CA ILE A 33 17.54 19.16 -27.67
C ILE A 33 16.58 17.95 -27.72
N GLN A 34 17.04 16.75 -27.35
CA GLN A 34 16.21 15.53 -27.34
C GLN A 34 15.28 15.45 -26.13
N THR A 35 15.67 16.03 -24.99
CA THR A 35 14.80 16.12 -23.80
C THR A 35 13.65 17.11 -23.98
N GLU A 36 13.86 18.18 -24.75
CA GLU A 36 12.81 19.15 -25.09
C GLU A 36 11.77 18.56 -26.07
N SER A 37 12.20 17.72 -27.02
CA SER A 37 11.27 17.04 -27.94
C SER A 37 10.44 15.97 -27.23
N MET A 38 11.05 15.18 -26.34
CA MET A 38 10.34 14.15 -25.58
C MET A 38 9.29 14.72 -24.61
N GLY A 39 9.56 15.87 -23.98
CA GLY A 39 8.59 16.55 -23.13
C GLY A 39 7.42 17.14 -23.94
N ARG A 40 7.70 17.67 -25.13
CA ARG A 40 6.69 18.15 -26.08
C ARG A 40 5.82 17.00 -26.59
N ASP A 41 6.42 15.89 -26.99
CA ASP A 41 5.71 14.73 -27.54
C ASP A 41 4.82 14.06 -26.48
N ALA A 42 5.28 13.95 -25.23
CA ALA A 42 4.48 13.43 -24.11
C ALA A 42 3.28 14.33 -23.77
N VAL A 43 3.45 15.65 -23.84
CA VAL A 43 2.35 16.62 -23.66
C VAL A 43 1.34 16.55 -24.81
N MET A 44 1.79 16.31 -26.04
CA MET A 44 0.95 16.19 -27.23
C MET A 44 0.16 14.86 -27.26
N GLU A 45 0.78 13.77 -26.82
CA GLU A 45 0.15 12.44 -26.70
C GLU A 45 -0.94 12.43 -25.63
N CYS A 46 -0.71 13.06 -24.46
CA CYS A 46 -1.71 13.18 -23.39
C CYS A 46 -2.87 14.13 -23.72
N ALA A 47 -2.68 15.09 -24.63
CA ALA A 47 -3.73 16.02 -25.07
C ALA A 47 -4.64 15.45 -26.18
N GLY A 48 -4.30 14.27 -26.74
CA GLY A 48 -5.11 13.60 -27.76
C GLY A 48 -5.15 14.30 -29.13
N VAL A 49 -4.12 15.07 -29.50
CA VAL A 49 -4.06 15.82 -30.77
C VAL A 49 -2.86 15.38 -31.59
N THR A 50 -3.09 14.88 -32.81
CA THR A 50 -2.02 14.65 -33.79
C THR A 50 -1.63 15.97 -34.45
N SER A 51 -0.35 16.35 -34.35
CA SER A 51 0.15 17.57 -35.01
C SER A 51 0.37 17.33 -36.51
N PRO A 52 -0.05 18.25 -37.40
CA PRO A 52 0.68 18.47 -38.64
C PRO A 52 2.01 19.17 -38.30
N VAL A 53 3.09 18.78 -38.96
CA VAL A 53 4.43 19.37 -38.84
C VAL A 53 4.37 20.88 -39.10
N PRO A 54 5.07 21.74 -38.31
CA PRO A 54 5.01 23.17 -38.51
C PRO A 54 5.70 23.58 -39.82
N ALA A 55 5.06 24.48 -40.59
CA ALA A 55 5.71 25.20 -41.67
C ALA A 55 6.78 26.13 -41.11
N GLU A 56 7.95 26.17 -41.75
CA GLU A 56 9.13 26.91 -41.34
C GLU A 56 8.84 28.38 -40.99
N GLY A 57 9.28 28.82 -39.81
CA GLY A 57 9.35 30.24 -39.43
C GLY A 57 8.16 30.81 -38.64
N GLY A 58 7.11 30.03 -38.37
CA GLY A 58 6.00 30.46 -37.51
C GLY A 58 6.19 30.03 -36.04
N GLN A 59 5.97 30.93 -35.08
CA GLN A 59 5.83 30.54 -33.67
C GLN A 59 4.61 29.62 -33.51
N ASP A 60 4.81 28.53 -32.79
CA ASP A 60 3.86 27.45 -32.59
C ASP A 60 2.50 27.96 -32.02
N PRO A 61 1.36 27.71 -32.70
CA PRO A 61 0.04 28.13 -32.24
C PRO A 61 -0.32 27.60 -30.83
N LEU A 62 0.17 26.41 -30.45
CA LEU A 62 -0.05 25.82 -29.12
C LEU A 62 0.77 26.53 -28.04
N PHE A 63 1.99 26.94 -28.37
CA PHE A 63 2.81 27.79 -27.51
C PHE A 63 2.13 29.15 -27.26
N MET A 64 1.52 29.73 -28.30
CA MET A 64 0.77 30.99 -28.20
C MET A 64 -0.53 30.85 -27.39
N GLU A 65 -1.23 29.71 -27.47
CA GLU A 65 -2.42 29.41 -26.65
C GLU A 65 -2.04 29.21 -25.17
N GLY A 66 -0.97 28.46 -24.89
CA GLY A 66 -0.44 28.28 -23.53
C GLY A 66 -0.01 29.60 -22.89
N GLN A 67 0.66 30.47 -23.65
CA GLN A 67 1.00 31.82 -23.20
C GLN A 67 -0.22 32.72 -22.96
N ARG A 68 -1.30 32.56 -23.74
CA ARG A 68 -2.53 33.34 -23.56
C ARG A 68 -3.22 32.97 -22.24
N ARG A 69 -3.39 31.67 -21.98
CA ARG A 69 -4.05 31.18 -20.76
C ARG A 69 -3.27 31.49 -19.47
N LEU A 70 -1.94 31.51 -19.56
CA LEU A 70 -1.09 31.97 -18.45
C LEU A 70 -1.19 33.47 -18.20
N ARG A 71 -1.34 34.31 -19.24
CA ARG A 71 -1.57 35.76 -19.09
C ARG A 71 -2.97 36.08 -18.55
N GLU A 72 -3.94 35.22 -18.82
CA GLU A 72 -5.32 35.32 -18.32
C GLU A 72 -5.46 34.78 -16.89
N SER A 73 -4.49 33.99 -16.41
CA SER A 73 -4.40 33.48 -15.05
C SER A 73 -3.67 34.46 -14.13
N ALA A 74 -4.41 35.14 -13.25
CA ALA A 74 -3.86 36.17 -12.34
C ALA A 74 -2.94 35.62 -11.22
N GLU A 75 -2.71 34.30 -11.17
CA GLU A 75 -2.08 33.63 -10.02
C GLU A 75 -0.60 33.28 -10.18
N PHE A 76 0.03 33.45 -11.36
CA PHE A 76 1.38 32.93 -11.60
C PHE A 76 2.40 34.01 -12.02
N SER A 77 3.52 34.07 -11.28
CA SER A 77 4.66 34.96 -11.55
C SER A 77 5.55 34.43 -12.68
N LYS A 78 6.12 35.35 -13.48
CA LYS A 78 6.98 35.04 -14.64
C LYS A 78 8.12 34.07 -14.24
N PRO A 79 8.21 32.86 -14.84
CA PRO A 79 9.18 31.83 -14.45
C PRO A 79 10.62 32.25 -14.76
N SER A 80 11.56 31.88 -13.88
CA SER A 80 12.96 32.34 -13.92
C SER A 80 13.91 31.38 -14.64
N SER A 81 13.46 30.15 -14.92
CA SER A 81 14.20 29.10 -15.59
C SER A 81 13.27 28.18 -16.42
N THR A 82 13.84 27.35 -17.30
CA THR A 82 13.10 26.33 -18.05
C THR A 82 12.45 25.31 -17.12
N GLU A 83 13.12 24.96 -16.02
CA GLU A 83 12.61 24.02 -15.01
C GLU A 83 11.42 24.62 -14.23
N ASP A 84 11.49 25.91 -13.87
CA ASP A 84 10.36 26.65 -13.30
C ASP A 84 9.20 26.73 -14.28
N TRP A 85 9.50 26.91 -15.57
CA TRP A 85 8.48 26.98 -16.62
C TRP A 85 7.76 25.64 -16.78
N VAL A 86 8.49 24.52 -16.85
CA VAL A 86 7.92 23.17 -16.88
C VAL A 86 7.10 22.90 -15.63
N ARG A 87 7.59 23.27 -14.46
CA ARG A 87 6.86 23.11 -13.20
C ARG A 87 5.57 23.94 -13.16
N GLN A 88 5.62 25.21 -13.58
CA GLN A 88 4.42 26.06 -13.64
C GLN A 88 3.42 25.59 -14.71
N ALA A 89 3.90 25.10 -15.86
CA ALA A 89 3.07 24.48 -16.89
C ALA A 89 2.43 23.18 -16.39
N MET A 90 3.19 22.32 -15.71
CA MET A 90 2.67 21.13 -15.04
C MET A 90 1.64 21.51 -13.98
N VAL A 91 1.88 22.51 -13.14
CA VAL A 91 0.89 22.99 -12.16
C VAL A 91 -0.38 23.51 -12.85
N ALA A 92 -0.24 24.35 -13.89
CA ALA A 92 -1.35 24.89 -14.67
C ALA A 92 -2.13 23.81 -15.43
N MET A 93 -1.44 22.75 -15.86
CA MET A 93 -2.01 21.55 -16.49
C MET A 93 -2.44 20.49 -15.48
N LYS A 94 -2.27 20.73 -14.17
CA LYS A 94 -2.62 19.82 -13.06
C LYS A 94 -1.83 18.49 -13.04
N MET A 95 -0.59 18.54 -13.49
CA MET A 95 0.35 17.42 -13.63
C MET A 95 1.59 17.53 -12.73
N ALA A 96 1.65 18.47 -11.78
CA ALA A 96 2.78 18.56 -10.87
C ALA A 96 2.83 17.32 -9.96
N PRO A 97 4.02 16.72 -9.74
CA PRO A 97 4.15 15.56 -8.86
C PRO A 97 3.71 15.95 -7.46
N CYS A 98 2.76 15.19 -6.90
CA CYS A 98 2.29 15.39 -5.54
C CYS A 98 3.29 14.70 -4.60
N ASP A 99 4.01 15.47 -3.79
CA ASP A 99 5.04 14.95 -2.87
C ASP A 99 4.50 13.82 -1.97
N VAL A 100 3.24 13.93 -1.53
CA VAL A 100 2.56 12.89 -0.73
C VAL A 100 2.36 11.60 -1.54
N CYS A 101 2.01 11.70 -2.82
CA CYS A 101 1.84 10.54 -3.68
C CYS A 101 3.19 9.91 -4.02
N ASP A 102 4.21 10.71 -4.28
CA ASP A 102 5.56 10.24 -4.61
C ASP A 102 6.17 9.39 -3.49
N VAL A 103 6.04 9.84 -2.24
CA VAL A 103 6.49 9.06 -1.06
C VAL A 103 5.73 7.72 -0.97
N VAL A 104 4.42 7.76 -1.18
CA VAL A 104 3.55 6.57 -1.07
C VAL A 104 3.84 5.56 -2.20
N GLU A 105 4.01 6.04 -3.44
CA GLU A 105 4.35 5.22 -4.61
C GLU A 105 5.72 4.54 -4.46
N LYS A 106 6.73 5.27 -3.97
CA LYS A 106 8.06 4.72 -3.67
C LYS A 106 8.00 3.60 -2.62
N SER A 107 7.01 3.61 -1.74
CA SER A 107 6.84 2.57 -0.70
C SER A 107 6.21 1.27 -1.21
N TYR A 108 5.62 1.28 -2.41
CA TYR A 108 4.96 0.11 -3.01
C TYR A 108 5.05 0.20 -4.55
N PRO A 109 6.19 -0.23 -5.14
CA PRO A 109 6.53 0.02 -6.54
C PRO A 109 5.85 -0.98 -7.50
N ASP A 110 4.53 -1.18 -7.37
CA ASP A 110 3.74 -1.95 -8.32
C ASP A 110 3.04 -1.02 -9.31
N HIS A 111 3.51 -1.02 -10.56
CA HIS A 111 3.01 -0.12 -11.61
C HIS A 111 1.51 -0.30 -11.86
N ASP A 112 1.04 -1.54 -11.98
CA ASP A 112 -0.36 -1.84 -12.28
C ASP A 112 -1.33 -1.34 -11.20
N SER A 113 -0.96 -1.49 -9.92
CA SER A 113 -1.77 -0.98 -8.81
C SER A 113 -1.84 0.55 -8.79
N ILE A 114 -0.72 1.22 -9.09
CA ILE A 114 -0.66 2.69 -9.16
C ILE A 114 -1.48 3.17 -10.37
N GLU A 115 -1.35 2.50 -11.51
CA GLU A 115 -2.09 2.83 -12.74
C GLU A 115 -3.59 2.60 -12.55
N PHE A 116 -3.98 1.52 -11.88
CA PHE A 116 -5.36 1.30 -11.47
C PHE A 116 -5.90 2.50 -10.69
N TRP A 117 -5.17 2.95 -9.66
CA TRP A 117 -5.58 4.08 -8.83
C TRP A 117 -5.72 5.39 -9.62
N ARG A 118 -4.75 5.68 -10.51
CA ARG A 118 -4.76 6.87 -11.38
C ARG A 118 -5.93 6.87 -12.34
N SER A 119 -6.31 5.70 -12.85
CA SER A 119 -7.42 5.54 -13.80
C SER A 119 -8.81 5.73 -13.19
N ILE A 120 -8.94 5.88 -11.86
CA ILE A 120 -10.22 6.18 -11.21
C ILE A 120 -10.62 7.63 -11.50
N GLU A 121 -11.75 7.80 -12.21
CA GLU A 121 -12.33 9.10 -12.58
C GLU A 121 -12.22 10.13 -11.45
N GLU A 122 -11.65 11.29 -11.77
CA GLU A 122 -11.39 12.36 -10.83
C GLU A 122 -12.68 13.12 -10.47
N SER A 123 -12.82 13.42 -9.18
CA SER A 123 -13.72 14.46 -8.70
C SER A 123 -13.43 15.80 -9.41
N SER A 124 -14.44 16.63 -9.58
CA SER A 124 -14.25 18.01 -10.07
C SER A 124 -13.41 18.87 -9.13
N ASP A 125 -13.28 18.48 -7.86
CA ASP A 125 -12.43 19.13 -6.85
C ASP A 125 -10.94 18.83 -7.07
N PHE A 126 -10.17 19.87 -7.41
CA PHE A 126 -8.74 19.82 -7.66
C PHE A 126 -7.91 19.32 -6.47
N ARG A 127 -8.43 19.45 -5.24
CA ARG A 127 -7.75 18.97 -4.03
C ARG A 127 -7.85 17.46 -3.84
N THR A 128 -8.69 16.78 -4.61
CA THR A 128 -8.99 15.35 -4.50
C THR A 128 -8.57 14.55 -5.74
N ARG A 129 -7.61 15.04 -6.52
CA ARG A 129 -7.26 14.40 -7.81
C ARG A 129 -6.33 13.20 -7.70
N CYS A 130 -5.31 13.23 -6.83
CA CYS A 130 -4.26 12.21 -6.81
C CYS A 130 -4.24 11.31 -5.56
N HIS A 131 -4.42 11.83 -4.34
CA HIS A 131 -4.30 11.04 -3.09
C HIS A 131 -5.64 10.70 -2.44
N LYS A 132 -6.75 11.00 -3.11
CA LYS A 132 -8.11 10.75 -2.64
C LYS A 132 -9.01 10.43 -3.83
N LYS A 133 -9.93 9.47 -3.71
CA LYS A 133 -10.89 9.11 -4.78
C LYS A 133 -12.23 8.72 -4.16
N PHE A 134 -13.34 8.96 -4.84
CA PHE A 134 -14.64 8.46 -4.37
C PHE A 134 -14.67 6.93 -4.42
N TYR A 135 -15.12 6.31 -3.33
CA TYR A 135 -15.21 4.84 -3.24
C TYR A 135 -16.11 4.26 -4.33
N LYS A 136 -17.23 4.94 -4.63
CA LYS A 136 -18.13 4.52 -5.72
C LYS A 136 -17.41 4.45 -7.07
N ARG A 137 -16.56 5.42 -7.38
CA ARG A 137 -15.77 5.45 -8.62
C ARG A 137 -14.71 4.35 -8.63
N MET A 138 -14.04 4.11 -7.51
CA MET A 138 -13.10 2.99 -7.36
C MET A 138 -13.79 1.63 -7.63
N VAL A 139 -14.98 1.41 -7.07
CA VAL A 139 -15.74 0.16 -7.29
C VAL A 139 -16.23 0.04 -8.73
N LEU A 140 -16.68 1.15 -9.36
CA LEU A 140 -17.01 1.14 -10.80
C LEU A 140 -15.79 0.76 -11.63
N ARG A 141 -14.62 1.34 -11.33
CA ARG A 141 -13.38 1.04 -12.03
C ARG A 141 -12.96 -0.43 -11.88
N PHE A 142 -13.09 -1.01 -10.69
CA PHE A 142 -12.89 -2.46 -10.52
C PHE A 142 -13.80 -3.30 -11.41
N ARG A 143 -15.08 -2.91 -11.60
CA ARG A 143 -16.02 -3.65 -12.46
C ARG A 143 -15.68 -3.53 -13.95
N GLU A 144 -15.13 -2.40 -14.36
CA GLU A 144 -14.67 -2.20 -15.74
C GLU A 144 -13.43 -3.02 -16.05
N VAL A 145 -12.45 -3.01 -15.14
CA VAL A 145 -11.18 -3.74 -15.31
C VAL A 145 -11.36 -5.24 -15.10
N PHE A 146 -12.21 -5.65 -14.15
CA PHE A 146 -12.44 -7.05 -13.78
C PHE A 146 -13.95 -7.41 -13.81
N PRO A 147 -14.57 -7.46 -15.00
CA PRO A 147 -16.02 -7.68 -15.15
C PRO A 147 -16.50 -9.03 -14.60
N ASP A 148 -15.62 -10.03 -14.61
CA ASP A 148 -15.89 -11.40 -14.16
C ASP A 148 -15.46 -11.68 -12.72
N GLU A 149 -15.09 -10.66 -11.93
CA GLU A 149 -14.67 -10.85 -10.54
C GLU A 149 -15.90 -11.06 -9.60
N PRO A 150 -16.17 -12.28 -9.10
CA PRO A 150 -17.27 -12.60 -8.20
C PRO A 150 -17.15 -11.88 -6.85
N ALA A 151 -15.94 -11.53 -6.39
CA ALA A 151 -15.76 -10.78 -5.16
C ALA A 151 -16.48 -9.41 -5.21
N LEU A 152 -16.61 -8.79 -6.39
CA LEU A 152 -17.35 -7.55 -6.60
C LEU A 152 -18.87 -7.69 -6.43
N ARG A 153 -19.39 -8.92 -6.53
CA ARG A 153 -20.80 -9.26 -6.28
C ARG A 153 -21.03 -9.74 -4.85
N ASN A 154 -19.97 -10.03 -4.10
CA ASN A 154 -20.07 -10.47 -2.71
C ASN A 154 -20.10 -9.28 -1.75
N THR A 155 -21.27 -8.99 -1.19
CA THR A 155 -21.46 -7.88 -0.23
C THR A 155 -20.54 -7.98 0.98
N ARG A 156 -20.22 -9.18 1.49
CA ARG A 156 -19.34 -9.34 2.66
C ARG A 156 -17.91 -8.95 2.32
N THR A 157 -17.43 -9.36 1.15
CA THR A 157 -16.08 -9.03 0.67
C THR A 157 -15.94 -7.53 0.40
N MET A 158 -16.95 -6.90 -0.20
CA MET A 158 -16.93 -5.46 -0.42
C MET A 158 -17.06 -4.66 0.88
N ASN A 159 -17.84 -5.13 1.85
CA ASN A 159 -17.87 -4.51 3.18
C ASN A 159 -16.54 -4.69 3.94
N PHE A 160 -15.87 -5.82 3.73
CA PHE A 160 -14.54 -6.06 4.28
C PHE A 160 -13.51 -5.12 3.67
N LEU A 161 -13.52 -4.92 2.35
CA LEU A 161 -12.70 -3.91 1.68
C LEU A 161 -12.97 -2.51 2.26
N LYS A 162 -14.25 -2.10 2.42
CA LYS A 162 -14.59 -0.82 3.04
C LYS A 162 -14.01 -0.67 4.44
N MET A 163 -14.13 -1.70 5.27
CA MET A 163 -13.58 -1.72 6.63
C MET A 163 -12.06 -1.53 6.61
N LEU A 164 -11.34 -2.23 5.74
CA LEU A 164 -9.89 -2.13 5.62
C LEU A 164 -9.41 -0.78 5.07
N LEU A 165 -10.21 -0.15 4.22
CA LEU A 165 -9.96 1.19 3.70
C LEU A 165 -10.35 2.31 4.68
N HIS A 166 -10.87 1.99 5.86
CA HIS A 166 -11.34 2.96 6.88
C HIS A 166 -12.44 3.89 6.35
N ILE A 167 -13.36 3.34 5.56
CA ILE A 167 -14.47 4.11 4.99
C ILE A 167 -15.66 4.07 5.94
N GLU A 168 -15.99 5.22 6.51
CA GLU A 168 -17.20 5.41 7.30
C GLU A 168 -18.32 5.96 6.42
N GLY A 169 -19.52 5.40 6.54
CA GLY A 169 -20.70 5.84 5.79
C GLY A 169 -21.05 5.00 4.56
N THR A 170 -22.21 5.31 3.99
CA THR A 170 -22.83 4.55 2.89
C THR A 170 -23.28 5.40 1.72
N ASP A 171 -23.14 6.72 1.80
CA ASP A 171 -23.49 7.61 0.69
C ASP A 171 -22.44 7.57 -0.43
N ASP A 172 -22.78 8.22 -1.54
CA ASP A 172 -21.95 8.27 -2.75
C ASP A 172 -20.75 9.22 -2.62
N THR A 173 -20.64 9.98 -1.53
CA THR A 173 -19.61 10.99 -1.29
C THR A 173 -18.44 10.45 -0.47
N VAL A 174 -18.54 9.22 0.06
CA VAL A 174 -17.44 8.61 0.82
C VAL A 174 -16.20 8.39 -0.05
N GLU A 175 -15.05 8.68 0.54
CA GLU A 175 -13.77 8.73 -0.17
C GLU A 175 -12.79 7.69 0.37
N VAL A 176 -11.86 7.33 -0.49
CA VAL A 176 -10.72 6.46 -0.23
C VAL A 176 -9.47 7.32 -0.30
N LEU A 177 -8.58 7.17 0.67
CA LEU A 177 -7.26 7.81 0.64
C LEU A 177 -6.24 6.86 0.02
N PHE A 178 -5.27 7.42 -0.71
CA PHE A 178 -4.26 6.64 -1.43
C PHE A 178 -3.35 5.86 -0.49
N ASP A 179 -2.97 6.43 0.66
CA ASP A 179 -2.20 5.73 1.70
C ASP A 179 -2.96 4.51 2.24
N LYS A 180 -4.28 4.62 2.43
CA LYS A 180 -5.13 3.51 2.88
C LYS A 180 -5.23 2.43 1.81
N TYR A 181 -5.34 2.82 0.53
CA TYR A 181 -5.30 1.88 -0.57
C TYR A 181 -3.97 1.12 -0.62
N ILE A 182 -2.84 1.82 -0.67
CA ILE A 182 -1.51 1.20 -0.70
C ILE A 182 -1.27 0.33 0.54
N ARG A 183 -1.71 0.77 1.71
CA ARG A 183 -1.67 -0.06 2.92
C ARG A 183 -2.41 -1.37 2.69
N VAL A 184 -3.64 -1.36 2.18
CA VAL A 184 -4.38 -2.60 1.90
C VAL A 184 -3.63 -3.51 0.92
N LEU A 185 -2.98 -2.97 -0.11
CA LEU A 185 -2.18 -3.76 -1.05
C LEU A 185 -1.00 -4.46 -0.37
N LYS A 186 -0.30 -3.79 0.54
CA LYS A 186 0.83 -4.37 1.28
C LYS A 186 0.43 -5.62 2.07
N PHE A 187 -0.82 -5.72 2.51
CA PHE A 187 -1.32 -6.86 3.28
C PHE A 187 -1.95 -7.96 2.42
N PHE A 188 -2.67 -7.58 1.35
CA PHE A 188 -3.56 -8.51 0.62
C PHE A 188 -3.22 -8.67 -0.86
N GLY A 189 -2.15 -8.03 -1.31
CA GLY A 189 -1.61 -8.17 -2.66
C GLY A 189 -2.04 -7.07 -3.62
N PRO A 190 -1.41 -7.04 -4.81
CA PRO A 190 -1.57 -5.99 -5.80
C PRO A 190 -2.90 -6.07 -6.56
N VAL A 191 -3.16 -5.03 -7.36
CA VAL A 191 -4.14 -5.04 -8.44
C VAL A 191 -3.36 -5.15 -9.75
N LYS A 192 -3.20 -6.38 -10.28
CA LYS A 192 -2.58 -6.62 -11.58
C LYS A 192 -3.60 -6.39 -12.70
N LEU A 193 -3.27 -5.57 -13.68
CA LEU A 193 -4.16 -5.22 -14.80
C LEU A 193 -4.14 -6.29 -15.90
N GLN A 194 -3.08 -7.10 -15.94
CA GLN A 194 -2.98 -8.25 -16.82
C GLN A 194 -3.64 -9.48 -16.16
N GLY A 195 -4.97 -9.61 -16.34
CA GLY A 195 -5.70 -10.79 -15.88
C GLY A 195 -7.20 -10.56 -15.75
N ASN A 196 -7.97 -11.65 -15.73
CA ASN A 196 -9.43 -11.57 -15.61
C ASN A 196 -9.91 -11.38 -14.16
N ARG A 197 -9.01 -11.56 -13.18
CA ARG A 197 -9.34 -11.66 -11.76
C ARG A 197 -8.40 -10.78 -10.95
N CYS A 198 -8.95 -10.06 -9.98
CA CYS A 198 -8.17 -9.13 -9.16
C CYS A 198 -7.54 -9.88 -7.98
N VAL A 199 -6.21 -9.93 -7.88
CA VAL A 199 -5.48 -10.60 -6.79
C VAL A 199 -5.95 -10.10 -5.41
N LEU A 200 -5.95 -8.79 -5.18
CA LEU A 200 -6.47 -8.18 -3.95
C LEU A 200 -7.86 -8.73 -3.57
N LEU A 201 -8.83 -8.65 -4.48
CA LEU A 201 -10.21 -9.05 -4.19
C LEU A 201 -10.36 -10.56 -3.96
N GLN A 202 -9.55 -11.38 -4.65
CA GLN A 202 -9.48 -12.82 -4.40
C GLN A 202 -8.96 -13.13 -3.00
N GLN A 203 -7.92 -12.44 -2.53
CA GLN A 203 -7.39 -12.63 -1.17
C GLN A 203 -8.39 -12.18 -0.10
N LEU A 204 -9.09 -11.06 -0.31
CA LEU A 204 -10.15 -10.63 0.60
C LEU A 204 -11.32 -11.64 0.66
N GLN A 205 -11.70 -12.20 -0.48
CA GLN A 205 -12.73 -13.24 -0.55
C GLN A 205 -12.27 -14.52 0.20
N LEU A 206 -11.03 -14.95 -0.02
CA LEU A 206 -10.43 -16.10 0.66
C LEU A 206 -10.46 -15.92 2.19
N MET A 207 -10.09 -14.74 2.67
CA MET A 207 -10.15 -14.38 4.09
C MET A 207 -11.58 -14.48 4.64
N ILE A 208 -12.59 -13.99 3.93
CA ILE A 208 -13.99 -14.11 4.35
C ILE A 208 -14.43 -15.57 4.41
N ASP A 209 -14.08 -16.37 3.40
CA ASP A 209 -14.57 -17.75 3.30
C ASP A 209 -13.90 -18.68 4.31
N LYS A 210 -12.61 -18.45 4.60
CA LYS A 210 -11.80 -19.34 5.44
C LYS A 210 -11.71 -18.90 6.88
N SER A 211 -11.93 -17.62 7.17
CA SER A 211 -11.83 -17.13 8.54
C SER A 211 -13.01 -17.50 9.43
N LEU A 212 -14.16 -17.79 8.82
CA LEU A 212 -15.39 -18.08 9.54
C LEU A 212 -15.46 -19.50 10.09
N LYS A 213 -15.59 -19.60 11.41
CA LYS A 213 -15.86 -20.84 12.13
C LYS A 213 -17.16 -20.73 12.93
N TYR A 214 -17.81 -21.86 13.17
CA TYR A 214 -18.95 -21.93 14.08
C TYR A 214 -18.46 -21.98 15.52
N ASN A 215 -18.99 -21.10 16.38
CA ASN A 215 -18.74 -21.18 17.81
C ASN A 215 -19.41 -22.44 18.38
N SER A 216 -18.63 -23.37 18.93
CA SER A 216 -19.10 -24.61 19.55
C SER A 216 -19.96 -24.36 20.80
N ASN A 217 -19.73 -23.27 21.52
CA ASN A 217 -20.45 -22.94 22.76
C ASN A 217 -21.83 -22.32 22.49
N ALA A 218 -22.02 -21.70 21.33
CA ALA A 218 -23.27 -21.09 20.92
C ALA A 218 -23.49 -21.36 19.44
N LYS A 219 -24.05 -22.53 19.10
CA LYS A 219 -24.37 -23.11 17.75
C LYS A 219 -25.00 -22.16 16.69
N LYS A 220 -25.06 -20.85 16.92
CA LYS A 220 -25.70 -19.81 16.11
C LYS A 220 -24.75 -18.68 15.65
N GLU A 221 -23.51 -18.57 16.14
CA GLU A 221 -22.62 -17.45 15.77
C GLU A 221 -21.42 -17.91 14.93
N LYS A 222 -21.23 -17.23 13.78
CA LYS A 222 -20.03 -17.33 12.96
C LYS A 222 -19.01 -16.33 13.49
N ILE A 223 -17.87 -16.83 13.95
CA ILE A 223 -16.75 -16.03 14.45
C ILE A 223 -15.58 -16.13 13.48
N SER A 224 -14.90 -15.02 13.26
CA SER A 224 -13.65 -14.91 12.52
C SER A 224 -12.48 -14.84 13.49
N TRP A 225 -11.35 -15.44 13.13
CA TRP A 225 -10.07 -15.24 13.83
C TRP A 225 -9.38 -13.92 13.46
N PHE A 226 -9.87 -13.21 12.45
CA PHE A 226 -9.26 -11.97 11.97
C PHE A 226 -9.93 -10.74 12.58
N ALA A 227 -9.13 -9.93 13.26
CA ALA A 227 -9.55 -8.71 13.94
C ALA A 227 -9.48 -7.46 13.06
N GLY A 228 -8.81 -7.52 11.90
CA GLY A 228 -8.57 -6.35 11.06
C GLY A 228 -7.54 -5.40 11.68
N ASP A 229 -7.81 -4.10 11.55
CA ASP A 229 -7.00 -3.05 12.17
C ASP A 229 -7.33 -2.95 13.66
N MET A 230 -6.55 -3.65 14.47
CA MET A 230 -6.69 -3.66 15.92
C MET A 230 -5.32 -3.38 16.54
N SER A 231 -5.29 -2.41 17.45
CA SER A 231 -4.09 -2.08 18.19
C SER A 231 -3.70 -3.20 19.15
N ARG A 232 -2.43 -3.15 19.60
CA ARG A 232 -1.95 -4.07 20.64
C ARG A 232 -2.80 -3.96 21.90
N GLN A 233 -3.06 -2.73 22.35
CA GLN A 233 -3.84 -2.45 23.56
C GLN A 233 -5.29 -2.95 23.45
N GLU A 234 -5.94 -2.74 22.30
CA GLU A 234 -7.30 -3.26 22.09
C GLU A 234 -7.34 -4.78 22.10
N ALA A 235 -6.33 -5.44 21.53
CA ALA A 235 -6.20 -6.89 21.58
C ALA A 235 -6.00 -7.38 23.01
N GLU A 236 -5.15 -6.71 23.79
CA GLU A 236 -4.92 -7.04 25.21
C GLU A 236 -6.20 -6.90 26.03
N ASN A 237 -6.91 -5.77 25.90
CA ASN A 237 -8.16 -5.52 26.60
C ASN A 237 -9.23 -6.57 26.28
N ARG A 238 -9.28 -7.03 25.02
CA ARG A 238 -10.23 -8.06 24.57
C ARG A 238 -9.86 -9.46 25.04
N LEU A 239 -8.58 -9.79 25.09
CA LEU A 239 -8.10 -11.12 25.46
C LEU A 239 -7.92 -11.30 26.98
N SER A 240 -7.75 -10.21 27.74
CA SER A 240 -7.58 -10.26 29.19
C SER A 240 -8.68 -11.02 29.94
N PRO A 241 -9.99 -10.83 29.65
CA PRO A 241 -11.05 -11.57 30.33
C PRO A 241 -11.25 -12.99 29.77
N GLU A 242 -10.57 -13.35 28.68
CA GLU A 242 -10.78 -14.60 27.97
C GLU A 242 -9.90 -15.73 28.55
N PRO A 243 -10.33 -17.00 28.44
CA PRO A 243 -9.56 -18.13 28.98
C PRO A 243 -8.29 -18.42 28.17
N ARG A 244 -7.28 -19.03 28.80
CA ARG A 244 -5.99 -19.46 28.19
C ARG A 244 -6.14 -20.18 26.84
N GLY A 245 -5.46 -19.72 25.80
CA GLY A 245 -5.50 -20.28 24.46
C GLY A 245 -6.48 -19.54 23.54
N THR A 246 -7.19 -18.54 24.06
CA THR A 246 -7.97 -17.62 23.22
C THR A 246 -7.02 -16.71 22.44
N TYR A 247 -7.22 -16.61 21.13
CA TYR A 247 -6.36 -15.87 20.20
C TYR A 247 -7.16 -15.06 19.17
N LEU A 248 -6.46 -14.09 18.57
CA LEU A 248 -6.89 -13.35 17.38
C LEU A 248 -5.67 -13.00 16.52
N ILE A 249 -5.89 -12.78 15.23
CA ILE A 249 -4.88 -12.22 14.33
C ILE A 249 -5.31 -10.83 13.91
N ARG A 250 -4.40 -9.87 14.03
CA ARG A 250 -4.62 -8.46 13.68
C ARG A 250 -3.55 -7.98 12.72
N MET A 251 -3.85 -6.92 11.97
CA MET A 251 -2.83 -6.18 11.22
C MET A 251 -1.91 -5.47 12.23
N SER A 252 -0.60 -5.56 12.02
CA SER A 252 0.35 -4.81 12.85
C SER A 252 0.24 -3.33 12.53
N GLN A 253 0.04 -2.50 13.56
CA GLN A 253 0.03 -1.04 13.40
C GLN A 253 1.45 -0.50 13.29
N ASN A 254 2.39 -1.02 14.09
CA ASN A 254 3.77 -0.54 14.12
C ASN A 254 4.55 -0.89 12.85
N ASN A 255 4.21 -2.00 12.20
CA ASN A 255 4.89 -2.48 10.99
C ASN A 255 3.92 -2.57 9.79
N ALA A 256 2.91 -1.70 9.75
CA ALA A 256 1.93 -1.68 8.66
C ALA A 256 2.58 -1.50 7.28
N ASP A 257 3.70 -0.77 7.21
CA ASP A 257 4.45 -0.55 5.97
C ASP A 257 5.15 -1.79 5.44
N ARG A 258 5.31 -2.82 6.27
CA ARG A 258 5.86 -4.13 5.89
C ARG A 258 4.78 -5.17 5.61
N GLY A 259 3.50 -4.82 5.81
CA GLY A 259 2.39 -5.77 5.69
C GLY A 259 2.37 -6.82 6.79
N ASP A 260 3.01 -6.54 7.94
CA ASP A 260 3.12 -7.51 9.04
C ASP A 260 1.79 -7.69 9.77
N PHE A 261 1.46 -8.93 10.11
CA PHE A 261 0.37 -9.25 11.03
C PHE A 261 0.93 -9.58 12.42
N ALA A 262 0.04 -9.65 13.41
CA ALA A 262 0.36 -10.14 14.74
C ALA A 262 -0.67 -11.17 15.20
N LEU A 263 -0.19 -12.34 15.62
CA LEU A 263 -0.96 -13.31 16.39
C LEU A 263 -0.93 -12.90 17.85
N SER A 264 -2.08 -12.56 18.42
CA SER A 264 -2.21 -12.21 19.83
C SER A 264 -2.95 -13.33 20.56
N VAL A 265 -2.37 -13.87 21.63
CA VAL A 265 -2.90 -15.05 22.34
C VAL A 265 -2.74 -14.91 23.85
N LYS A 266 -3.78 -15.27 24.59
CA LYS A 266 -3.79 -15.31 26.06
C LYS A 266 -3.18 -16.62 26.53
N GLN A 267 -2.14 -16.58 27.35
CA GLN A 267 -1.52 -17.76 27.94
C GLN A 267 -1.39 -17.53 29.46
N ASN A 268 -2.28 -18.16 30.24
CA ASN A 268 -2.46 -17.88 31.66
C ASN A 268 -2.67 -16.38 31.90
N ASP A 269 -1.92 -15.74 32.79
CA ASP A 269 -2.02 -14.31 33.05
C ASP A 269 -1.23 -13.43 32.06
N VAL A 270 -0.50 -14.03 31.12
CA VAL A 270 0.36 -13.33 30.15
C VAL A 270 -0.30 -13.27 28.77
N LEU A 271 -0.07 -12.17 28.06
CA LEU A 271 -0.48 -11.99 26.67
C LEU A 271 0.74 -11.98 25.76
N TYR A 272 0.74 -12.88 24.78
CA TYR A 272 1.81 -12.99 23.81
C TYR A 272 1.36 -12.36 22.49
N HIS A 273 2.27 -11.63 21.86
CA HIS A 273 2.08 -11.04 20.54
C HIS A 273 3.21 -11.51 19.64
N ILE A 274 2.91 -12.48 18.79
CA ILE A 274 3.87 -13.12 17.89
C ILE A 274 3.73 -12.48 16.52
N GLU A 275 4.85 -12.04 15.96
CA GLU A 275 4.90 -11.40 14.65
C GLU A 275 4.72 -12.42 13.51
N ILE A 276 3.94 -12.05 12.51
CA ILE A 276 3.84 -12.73 11.21
C ILE A 276 4.35 -11.71 10.19
N LYS A 277 5.58 -11.91 9.70
CA LYS A 277 6.26 -10.92 8.84
C LYS A 277 5.72 -10.97 7.42
N GLY A 278 5.35 -9.82 6.88
CA GLY A 278 4.99 -9.66 5.47
C GLY A 278 6.23 -9.44 4.62
N GLN A 279 6.17 -9.92 3.37
CA GLN A 279 7.18 -9.61 2.34
C GLN A 279 6.50 -9.08 1.07
N PRO A 280 5.81 -7.92 1.14
CA PRO A 280 5.00 -7.42 0.03
C PRO A 280 5.79 -7.26 -1.26
N LEU A 281 7.04 -6.79 -1.19
CA LEU A 281 7.89 -6.63 -2.37
C LEU A 281 8.25 -7.96 -3.05
N LYS A 282 8.46 -9.03 -2.27
CA LYS A 282 8.67 -10.38 -2.80
C LYS A 282 7.38 -10.94 -3.40
N ALA A 283 6.24 -10.67 -2.75
CA ALA A 283 4.91 -11.10 -3.19
C ALA A 283 4.54 -10.52 -4.58
N LEU A 284 5.02 -9.32 -4.93
CA LEU A 284 4.77 -8.67 -6.22
C LEU A 284 5.25 -9.48 -7.44
N THR A 285 6.23 -10.37 -7.25
CA THR A 285 6.85 -11.15 -8.32
C THR A 285 6.44 -12.63 -8.31
N GLN A 286 5.53 -13.04 -7.42
CA GLN A 286 5.13 -14.45 -7.32
C GLN A 286 3.99 -14.77 -8.30
N GLU A 287 4.18 -15.83 -9.09
CA GLU A 287 3.17 -16.35 -10.00
C GLU A 287 3.09 -17.89 -9.86
N PRO A 288 1.96 -18.47 -9.39
CA PRO A 288 0.76 -17.78 -8.91
C PRO A 288 1.01 -16.94 -7.65
N PHE A 289 0.15 -15.95 -7.40
CA PHE A 289 0.32 -15.05 -6.25
C PHE A 289 0.45 -15.79 -4.91
N SER A 290 1.44 -15.36 -4.13
CA SER A 290 1.69 -15.77 -2.75
C SER A 290 1.93 -14.52 -1.91
N SER A 291 1.30 -14.45 -0.73
CA SER A 291 1.51 -13.35 0.23
C SER A 291 2.92 -13.32 0.83
N CYS A 292 3.75 -14.36 0.63
CA CYS A 292 5.12 -14.47 1.13
C CYS A 292 5.22 -14.13 2.63
N LEU A 293 4.32 -14.71 3.45
CA LEU A 293 4.32 -14.47 4.88
C LEU A 293 5.34 -15.37 5.56
N VAL A 294 6.08 -14.84 6.53
CA VAL A 294 7.03 -15.63 7.34
C VAL A 294 6.53 -15.71 8.78
N PHE A 295 6.41 -16.94 9.28
CA PHE A 295 5.98 -17.23 10.65
C PHE A 295 6.72 -18.47 11.15
N GLN A 296 7.28 -18.43 12.37
CA GLN A 296 8.05 -19.55 12.95
C GLN A 296 9.13 -20.10 11.98
N ASP A 297 9.89 -19.19 11.34
CA ASP A 297 10.93 -19.47 10.35
C ASP A 297 10.49 -20.26 9.09
N LYS A 298 9.17 -20.35 8.87
CA LYS A 298 8.57 -20.95 7.67
C LYS A 298 7.88 -19.90 6.82
N GLU A 299 7.85 -20.14 5.52
CA GLU A 299 7.15 -19.29 4.56
C GLU A 299 5.77 -19.87 4.20
N TYR A 300 4.78 -18.99 4.08
CA TYR A 300 3.38 -19.32 3.81
C TYR A 300 2.83 -18.49 2.66
N SER A 301 1.96 -19.10 1.86
CA SER A 301 1.31 -18.44 0.73
C SER A 301 0.18 -17.52 1.14
N SER A 302 -0.41 -17.74 2.33
CA SER A 302 -1.51 -16.94 2.86
C SER A 302 -1.63 -17.04 4.38
N LEU A 303 -2.32 -16.07 4.97
CA LEU A 303 -2.64 -16.09 6.40
C LEU A 303 -3.55 -17.26 6.80
N VAL A 304 -4.32 -17.79 5.84
CA VAL A 304 -5.17 -18.95 6.05
C VAL A 304 -4.34 -20.22 6.30
N GLU A 305 -3.23 -20.39 5.59
CA GLU A 305 -2.33 -21.53 5.81
C GLU A 305 -1.72 -21.52 7.21
N ILE A 306 -1.27 -20.35 7.67
CA ILE A 306 -0.77 -20.17 9.04
C ILE A 306 -1.84 -20.62 10.05
N VAL A 307 -3.08 -20.13 9.91
CA VAL A 307 -4.16 -20.48 10.84
C VAL A 307 -4.55 -21.95 10.76
N GLU A 308 -4.38 -22.59 9.60
CA GLU A 308 -4.58 -24.03 9.47
C GLU A 308 -3.50 -24.81 10.24
N GLU A 309 -2.25 -24.36 10.19
CA GLU A 309 -1.14 -24.96 10.97
C GLU A 309 -1.34 -24.79 12.48
N LEU A 310 -1.83 -23.63 12.94
CA LEU A 310 -2.11 -23.36 14.36
C LEU A 310 -3.07 -24.37 15.03
N LYS A 311 -3.80 -25.17 14.25
CA LYS A 311 -4.70 -26.21 14.78
C LYS A 311 -3.98 -27.48 15.20
N TYR A 312 -2.78 -27.73 14.68
CA TYR A 312 -2.11 -29.02 14.79
C TYR A 312 -0.88 -28.99 15.71
N GLY A 313 -0.41 -27.80 16.10
CA GLY A 313 0.75 -27.67 16.97
C GLY A 313 0.80 -26.34 17.72
N PRO A 314 1.68 -26.25 18.74
CA PRO A 314 1.92 -25.01 19.45
C PRO A 314 2.74 -24.03 18.61
N VAL A 315 2.70 -22.77 19.01
CA VAL A 315 3.63 -21.75 18.58
C VAL A 315 4.74 -21.66 19.62
N THR A 316 5.99 -21.76 19.18
CA THR A 316 7.14 -21.60 20.06
C THR A 316 7.48 -20.13 20.19
N VAL A 317 7.55 -19.65 21.43
CA VAL A 317 8.04 -18.32 21.77
C VAL A 317 9.33 -18.48 22.56
N THR A 318 10.42 -17.97 22.01
CA THR A 318 11.74 -18.00 22.65
C THR A 318 11.98 -16.66 23.35
N ASP A 319 12.25 -16.75 24.65
CA ASP A 319 12.71 -15.67 25.53
C ASP A 319 14.13 -16.02 26.03
N GLU A 320 14.86 -15.08 26.61
CA GLU A 320 16.21 -15.22 27.17
C GLU A 320 16.33 -16.38 28.17
N GLU A 321 15.23 -16.78 28.81
CA GLU A 321 15.23 -17.79 29.89
C GLU A 321 14.59 -19.14 29.51
N ALA A 322 13.75 -19.21 28.47
CA ALA A 322 13.06 -20.44 28.08
C ALA A 322 12.37 -20.38 26.70
N GLU A 323 12.14 -21.55 26.12
CA GLU A 323 11.16 -21.75 25.05
C GLU A 323 9.79 -22.07 25.67
N THR A 324 8.77 -21.31 25.28
CA THR A 324 7.39 -21.51 25.72
C THR A 324 6.53 -21.96 24.55
N GLU A 325 5.86 -23.10 24.71
CA GLU A 325 4.87 -23.60 23.74
C GLU A 325 3.48 -23.02 24.04
N ILE A 326 2.90 -22.34 23.05
CA ILE A 326 1.60 -21.66 23.17
C ILE A 326 0.59 -22.26 22.20
N TRP A 327 -0.55 -22.71 22.73
CA TRP A 327 -1.62 -23.32 21.94
C TRP A 327 -2.71 -22.31 21.59
N CYS A 328 -3.07 -22.23 20.32
CA CYS A 328 -4.15 -21.39 19.79
C CYS A 328 -5.47 -22.17 19.74
N GLU A 329 -6.12 -22.32 20.89
CA GLU A 329 -7.27 -23.21 21.07
C GLU A 329 -8.61 -22.60 20.66
N ARG A 330 -8.80 -21.28 20.91
CA ARG A 330 -10.11 -20.64 20.77
C ARG A 330 -10.01 -19.30 20.06
N ILE A 331 -10.96 -19.04 19.19
CA ILE A 331 -11.06 -17.75 18.51
C ILE A 331 -11.69 -16.74 19.48
N CYS A 332 -11.08 -15.57 19.61
CA CYS A 332 -11.62 -14.45 20.39
C CYS A 332 -13.02 -14.08 19.88
N PRO A 333 -14.03 -14.00 20.77
CA PRO A 333 -15.38 -13.61 20.38
C PRO A 333 -15.47 -12.11 20.03
N GLY A 334 -16.56 -11.72 19.36
CA GLY A 334 -16.92 -10.31 19.17
C GLY A 334 -15.92 -9.46 18.36
N LEU A 335 -15.11 -10.06 17.49
CA LEU A 335 -14.17 -9.32 16.65
C LEU A 335 -14.90 -8.47 15.58
N PRO A 336 -14.29 -7.34 15.13
CA PRO A 336 -14.93 -6.42 14.18
C PRO A 336 -15.44 -7.09 12.90
N LEU A 337 -14.66 -8.01 12.34
CA LEU A 337 -15.02 -8.72 11.11
C LEU A 337 -16.30 -9.57 11.27
N ASN A 338 -16.64 -10.00 12.49
CA ASN A 338 -17.90 -10.72 12.74
C ASN A 338 -19.11 -9.86 12.38
N GLY A 339 -19.06 -8.55 12.68
CA GLY A 339 -20.13 -7.59 12.36
C GLY A 339 -20.27 -7.34 10.86
N VAL A 340 -19.15 -7.23 10.14
CA VAL A 340 -19.10 -7.13 8.67
C VAL A 340 -19.79 -8.34 8.02
N ILE A 341 -19.62 -9.52 8.62
CA ILE A 341 -20.11 -10.80 8.08
C ILE A 341 -21.56 -11.09 8.48
N SER A 342 -21.96 -10.74 9.71
CA SER A 342 -23.30 -11.01 10.22
C SER A 342 -24.38 -10.17 9.54
N GLY A 343 -23.98 -9.09 8.84
CA GLY A 343 -24.89 -8.06 8.35
C GLY A 343 -25.45 -7.24 9.51
N TYR A 344 -25.80 -5.97 9.27
CA TYR A 344 -26.54 -5.19 10.25
C TYR A 344 -27.83 -5.95 10.62
N LYS A 345 -27.94 -6.41 11.88
CA LYS A 345 -29.25 -6.78 12.42
C LYS A 345 -30.06 -5.48 12.42
N ARG A 346 -31.10 -5.41 11.58
CA ARG A 346 -32.13 -4.36 11.69
C ARG A 346 -32.60 -4.36 13.14
N THR A 347 -32.17 -3.37 13.91
CA THR A 347 -32.82 -3.02 15.16
C THR A 347 -34.24 -2.64 14.77
N LYS A 348 -35.21 -3.48 15.15
CA LYS A 348 -36.62 -3.10 15.08
C LYS A 348 -36.73 -1.80 15.89
N ALA A 349 -37.07 -0.71 15.22
CA ALA A 349 -37.48 0.51 15.89
C ALA A 349 -38.58 0.12 16.89
N ARG A 350 -38.38 0.46 18.17
CA ARG A 350 -39.46 0.37 19.16
C ARG A 350 -40.51 1.39 18.73
N THR A 351 -41.61 0.90 18.18
CA THR A 351 -42.86 1.65 18.02
C THR A 351 -43.48 1.93 19.38
#